data_AF-A0A0A0P3Q9-F1
#
_entry.id   AF-A0A0A0P3Q9-F1
#
_cell.length_a   1.000
_cell.length_b   1.000
_cell.length_c   1.000
_cell.angle_alpha   90.00
_cell.angle_beta   90.00
_cell.angle_gamma   90.00
#
_symmetry.space_group_name_H-M   'P 1'
#
loop_
_entity.id
_entity.type
_entity.pdbx_description
1 polymer ?
#
loop_
_entity_poly.entity_id
_entity_poly.type
_entity_poly.pdbx_seq_one_letter_code
_entity_poly.pdbx_strand_id
1 'polypeptide(L)'
;EPSVLGYIQDGQYRRFAAKLNEVWKTLARVVDRDVLENPRMHSLLYVPNTVIIPGGRFTEVYYWDTYWIVKGLLLCDMFDTAKGVIDNIIYLVKKYGYMLNGSRNYYENRSQPPLLIPMVAAYYQLKQDEAWLLENLPVLELEFQFWMNNRMINVKKDGKTYRMAHYSVETCGPRPESFKEDFTL
;
A
#
# COMPACT_ATOMS: atom_id res chain seq x y z
N GLU A 1 -4.07 -6.40 25.00
CA GLU A 1 -2.90 -7.07 24.38
C GLU A 1 -3.40 -7.95 23.24
N PRO A 2 -2.63 -8.08 22.14
CA PRO A 2 -3.07 -8.86 21.00
C PRO A 2 -3.03 -10.36 21.31
N SER A 3 -4.02 -11.09 20.79
CA SER A 3 -4.24 -12.52 21.00
C SER A 3 -3.04 -13.36 20.58
N VAL A 4 -2.25 -12.90 19.59
CA VAL A 4 -1.01 -13.56 19.14
C VAL A 4 -0.02 -13.85 20.28
N LEU A 5 0.02 -13.02 21.33
CA LEU A 5 0.95 -13.22 22.45
C LEU A 5 0.63 -14.48 23.26
N GLY A 6 -0.63 -14.92 23.28
CA GLY A 6 -1.07 -16.13 23.96
C GLY A 6 -0.53 -17.42 23.31
N TYR A 7 -0.22 -17.38 22.02
CA TYR A 7 0.30 -18.54 21.28
C TYR A 7 1.83 -18.70 21.40
N ILE A 8 2.53 -17.69 21.90
CA ILE A 8 4.00 -17.71 22.03
C ILE A 8 4.36 -18.30 23.39
N GLN A 9 4.87 -19.54 23.42
CA GLN A 9 5.22 -20.23 24.67
C GLN A 9 6.47 -19.65 25.34
N ASP A 10 7.49 -19.31 24.55
CA ASP A 10 8.75 -18.77 25.04
C ASP A 10 8.57 -17.33 25.57
N GLY A 11 8.99 -17.09 26.82
CA GLY A 11 8.80 -15.80 27.48
C GLY A 11 9.65 -14.66 26.89
N GLN A 12 10.82 -14.94 26.31
CA GLN A 12 11.64 -13.93 25.65
C GLN A 12 10.99 -13.49 24.33
N TYR A 13 10.53 -14.44 23.51
CA TYR A 13 9.83 -14.13 22.27
C TYR A 13 8.48 -13.45 22.52
N ARG A 14 7.74 -13.82 23.57
CA ARG A 14 6.50 -13.14 23.94
C ARG A 14 6.76 -11.67 24.29
N ARG A 15 7.80 -11.38 25.08
CA ARG A 15 8.20 -9.99 25.40
C ARG A 15 8.67 -9.22 24.16
N PHE A 16 9.40 -9.87 23.26
CA PHE A 16 9.81 -9.27 21.99
C PHE A 16 8.60 -8.91 21.12
N ALA A 17 7.66 -9.83 20.94
CA ALA A 17 6.43 -9.59 20.18
C ALA A 17 5.56 -8.49 20.79
N ALA A 18 5.45 -8.44 22.12
CA ALA A 18 4.76 -7.36 22.82
C ALA A 18 5.40 -5.99 22.54
N LYS A 19 6.74 -5.91 22.56
CA LYS A 19 7.47 -4.68 22.18
C LYS A 19 7.25 -4.32 20.72
N LEU A 20 7.22 -5.30 19.82
CA LEU A 20 6.97 -5.05 18.40
C LEU A 20 5.56 -4.48 18.17
N ASN A 21 4.55 -4.95 18.90
CA ASN A 21 3.20 -4.39 18.84
C ASN A 21 3.16 -2.90 19.26
N GLU A 22 3.99 -2.48 20.22
CA GLU A 22 4.09 -1.07 20.61
C GLU A 22 4.71 -0.18 19.52
N VAL A 23 5.51 -0.75 18.62
CA VAL A 23 6.13 0.00 17.50
C VAL A 23 5.06 0.58 16.57
N TRP A 24 3.89 -0.06 16.42
CA TRP A 24 2.79 0.48 15.60
C TRP A 24 2.40 1.91 15.98
N LYS A 25 2.40 2.24 17.28
CA LYS A 25 2.10 3.58 17.78
C LYS A 25 3.13 4.60 17.32
N THR A 26 4.38 4.19 17.17
CA THR A 26 5.49 5.04 16.71
C THR A 26 5.51 5.25 15.19
N LEU A 27 4.92 4.33 14.43
CA LEU A 27 4.82 4.37 12.97
C LEU A 27 3.51 4.94 12.47
N ALA A 28 2.50 5.10 13.33
CA ALA A 28 1.23 5.72 12.99
C ALA A 28 1.38 7.23 12.68
N ARG A 29 0.83 7.69 11.56
CA ARG A 29 0.79 9.10 11.17
C ARG A 29 -0.62 9.46 10.70
N VAL A 30 -1.01 10.70 10.97
CA VAL A 30 -2.19 11.32 10.36
C VAL A 30 -1.69 12.35 9.37
N VAL A 31 -2.23 12.33 8.15
CA VAL A 31 -1.89 13.33 7.14
C VAL A 31 -2.61 14.63 7.48
N ASP A 32 -1.87 15.73 7.53
CA ASP A 32 -2.43 17.05 7.85
C ASP A 32 -3.50 17.46 6.82
N ARG A 33 -4.56 18.13 7.28
CA ARG A 33 -5.62 18.64 6.40
C ARG A 33 -5.11 19.70 5.44
N ASP A 34 -4.03 20.40 5.77
CA ASP A 34 -3.36 21.34 4.86
C ASP A 34 -2.90 20.66 3.56
N VAL A 35 -2.59 19.35 3.60
CA VAL A 35 -2.25 18.57 2.40
C VAL A 35 -3.47 18.42 1.47
N LEU A 36 -4.68 18.35 2.04
CA LEU A 36 -5.94 18.32 1.28
C LEU A 36 -6.33 19.71 0.76
N GLU A 37 -6.19 20.73 1.60
CA GLU A 37 -6.62 22.11 1.29
C GLU A 37 -5.66 22.82 0.34
N ASN A 38 -4.36 22.58 0.48
CA ASN A 38 -3.29 23.22 -0.29
C ASN A 38 -2.40 22.21 -1.03
N PRO A 39 -2.94 21.31 -1.89
CA PRO A 39 -2.19 20.18 -2.45
C PRO A 39 -1.02 20.59 -3.35
N ARG A 40 -0.99 21.83 -3.86
CA ARG A 40 0.13 22.36 -4.66
C ARG A 40 1.37 22.71 -3.83
N MET A 41 1.21 22.89 -2.52
CA MET A 41 2.30 23.21 -1.59
C MET A 41 2.98 21.95 -1.04
N HIS A 42 2.42 20.77 -1.34
CA HIS A 42 2.87 19.50 -0.79
C HIS A 42 3.19 18.51 -1.91
N SER A 43 4.26 17.75 -1.73
CA SER A 43 4.47 16.54 -2.53
C SER A 43 3.69 15.35 -1.98
N LEU A 44 3.38 15.33 -0.68
CA LEU A 44 2.59 14.28 -0.04
C LEU A 44 1.15 14.31 -0.56
N LEU A 45 0.55 13.14 -0.78
CA LEU A 45 -0.84 13.00 -1.16
C LEU A 45 -1.69 12.74 0.07
N TYR A 46 -2.81 13.45 0.18
CA TYR A 46 -3.75 13.29 1.29
C TYR A 46 -4.40 11.89 1.26
N VAL A 47 -4.65 11.35 2.45
CA VAL A 47 -5.51 10.18 2.68
C VAL A 47 -6.35 10.38 3.94
N PRO A 48 -7.57 9.84 4.00
CA PRO A 48 -8.54 10.18 5.06
C PRO A 48 -8.29 9.51 6.41
N ASN A 49 -7.64 8.35 6.45
CA ASN A 49 -7.40 7.57 7.67
C ASN A 49 -5.94 7.64 8.12
N THR A 50 -5.67 7.17 9.35
CA THR A 50 -4.30 6.97 9.85
C THR A 50 -3.51 6.05 8.91
N VAL A 51 -2.27 6.42 8.61
CA VAL A 51 -1.32 5.59 7.87
C VAL A 51 -0.31 4.98 8.83
N ILE A 52 0.22 3.82 8.48
CA ILE A 52 1.40 3.25 9.10
C ILE A 52 2.54 3.35 8.08
N ILE A 53 3.62 4.03 8.44
CA ILE A 53 4.79 4.19 7.55
C ILE A 53 5.80 3.06 7.77
N PRO A 54 6.65 2.72 6.77
CA PRO A 54 7.73 1.75 6.95
C PRO A 54 8.75 2.15 8.02
N GLY A 55 8.92 3.46 8.23
CA GLY A 55 9.83 4.03 9.24
C GLY A 55 11.11 4.64 8.65
N GLY A 56 11.88 5.30 9.51
CA GLY A 56 13.10 6.01 9.11
C GLY A 56 12.78 7.23 8.23
N ARG A 57 13.43 7.32 7.07
CA ARG A 57 13.27 8.43 6.11
C ARG A 57 11.95 8.40 5.33
N PHE A 58 11.24 7.26 5.34
CA PHE A 58 10.03 7.05 4.57
C PHE A 58 8.82 7.52 5.39
N THR A 59 8.23 8.64 5.00
CA THR A 59 7.15 9.31 5.74
C THR A 59 5.82 9.27 5.00
N GLU A 60 5.71 8.43 3.99
CA GLU A 60 4.55 8.27 3.12
C GLU A 60 4.10 6.81 3.08
N VAL A 61 2.89 6.58 2.56
CA VAL A 61 2.41 5.23 2.27
C VAL A 61 3.24 4.66 1.12
N TYR A 62 3.69 3.41 1.24
CA TYR A 62 4.24 2.62 0.13
C TYR A 62 3.34 1.43 -0.14
N TYR A 63 3.05 1.16 -1.40
CA TYR A 63 1.96 0.25 -1.76
C TYR A 63 2.23 -1.19 -1.29
N TRP A 64 3.33 -1.81 -1.72
CA TRP A 64 3.57 -3.22 -1.38
C TRP A 64 3.94 -3.42 0.10
N ASP A 65 4.60 -2.46 0.75
CA ASP A 65 4.88 -2.46 2.20
C ASP A 65 3.58 -2.50 3.00
N THR A 66 2.55 -1.80 2.51
CA THR A 66 1.23 -1.76 3.13
C THR A 66 0.60 -3.14 3.25
N TYR A 67 0.90 -4.08 2.35
CA TYR A 67 0.39 -5.45 2.46
C TYR A 67 0.90 -6.14 3.74
N TRP A 68 2.20 -6.04 3.99
CA TRP A 68 2.83 -6.63 5.16
C TRP A 68 2.40 -5.92 6.46
N ILE A 69 2.22 -4.60 6.40
CA ILE A 69 1.63 -3.82 7.47
C ILE A 69 0.23 -4.33 7.80
N VAL A 70 -0.65 -4.46 6.80
CA VAL A 70 -2.02 -4.99 7.00
C VAL A 70 -1.97 -6.37 7.63
N LYS A 71 -1.13 -7.29 7.13
CA LYS A 71 -0.96 -8.62 7.74
C LYS A 71 -0.53 -8.55 9.21
N GLY A 72 0.41 -7.66 9.54
CA GLY A 72 0.88 -7.43 10.91
C GLY A 72 -0.19 -6.85 11.82
N LEU A 73 -0.93 -5.84 11.36
CA LEU A 73 -2.04 -5.23 12.09
C LEU A 73 -3.14 -6.25 12.38
N LEU A 74 -3.51 -7.07 11.40
CA LEU A 74 -4.50 -8.14 11.58
C LEU A 74 -4.04 -9.19 12.60
N LEU A 75 -2.75 -9.57 12.58
CA LEU A 75 -2.18 -10.48 13.58
C LEU A 75 -2.17 -9.86 14.99
N CYS A 76 -2.14 -8.53 15.08
CA CYS A 76 -2.20 -7.78 16.32
C CYS A 76 -3.64 -7.39 16.73
N ASP A 77 -4.66 -7.98 16.14
CA ASP A 77 -6.09 -7.67 16.37
C ASP A 77 -6.47 -6.19 16.13
N MET A 78 -5.66 -5.44 15.36
CA MET A 78 -5.87 -4.03 15.04
C MET A 78 -6.76 -3.88 13.79
N PHE A 79 -7.95 -4.49 13.82
CA PHE A 79 -8.83 -4.60 12.66
C PHE A 79 -9.27 -3.25 12.08
N ASP A 80 -9.64 -2.29 12.94
CA ASP A 80 -10.08 -0.97 12.49
C ASP A 80 -8.95 -0.18 11.83
N THR A 81 -7.73 -0.28 12.38
CA THR A 81 -6.53 0.32 11.78
C THR A 81 -6.20 -0.35 10.45
N ALA A 82 -6.27 -1.68 10.37
CA ALA A 82 -6.05 -2.41 9.13
C ALA A 82 -7.06 -1.98 8.05
N LYS A 83 -8.36 -1.90 8.40
CA LYS A 83 -9.41 -1.42 7.50
C LYS A 83 -9.13 0.00 7.03
N GLY A 84 -8.81 0.93 7.94
CA GLY A 84 -8.50 2.32 7.60
C GLY A 84 -7.29 2.47 6.66
N VAL A 85 -6.25 1.66 6.87
CA VAL A 85 -5.08 1.60 5.98
C VAL A 85 -5.46 1.09 4.59
N ILE A 86 -6.30 0.05 4.50
CA ILE A 86 -6.82 -0.44 3.20
C ILE A 86 -7.70 0.62 2.53
N ASP A 87 -8.58 1.27 3.29
CA ASP A 87 -9.45 2.34 2.80
C ASP A 87 -8.63 3.53 2.25
N ASN A 88 -7.44 3.80 2.79
CA ASN A 88 -6.51 4.78 2.23
C ASN A 88 -5.97 4.37 0.85
N ILE A 89 -5.63 3.09 0.65
CA ILE A 89 -5.21 2.57 -0.67
C ILE A 89 -6.39 2.68 -1.64
N ILE A 90 -7.58 2.23 -1.24
CA ILE A 90 -8.82 2.34 -2.03
C ILE A 90 -9.08 3.81 -2.43
N TYR A 91 -8.92 4.74 -1.50
CA TYR A 91 -9.07 6.18 -1.77
C TYR A 91 -8.11 6.67 -2.87
N LEU A 92 -6.84 6.27 -2.81
CA LEU A 92 -5.86 6.64 -3.83
C LEU A 92 -6.15 5.97 -5.18
N VAL A 93 -6.55 4.68 -5.19
CA VAL A 93 -6.96 4.00 -6.43
C VAL A 93 -8.18 4.67 -7.06
N LYS A 94 -9.20 5.04 -6.27
CA LYS A 94 -10.37 5.79 -6.76
C LYS A 94 -9.95 7.11 -7.43
N LYS A 95 -8.93 7.79 -6.89
CA LYS A 95 -8.46 9.09 -7.37
C LYS A 95 -7.57 9.01 -8.61
N TYR A 96 -6.67 8.02 -8.67
CA TYR A 96 -5.62 7.93 -9.71
C TYR A 96 -5.85 6.81 -10.73
N GLY A 97 -6.85 5.95 -10.52
CA GLY A 97 -7.17 4.80 -11.38
C GLY A 97 -6.34 3.54 -11.09
N TYR A 98 -5.27 3.68 -10.30
CA TYR A 98 -4.41 2.58 -9.83
C TYR A 98 -3.61 3.08 -8.62
N MET A 99 -3.02 2.16 -7.84
CA MET A 99 -2.20 2.57 -6.70
C MET A 99 -0.79 2.97 -7.17
N LEU A 100 -0.33 4.13 -6.73
CA LEU A 100 1.00 4.63 -6.99
C LEU A 100 2.05 3.87 -6.18
N ASN A 101 3.33 4.01 -6.52
CA ASN A 101 4.42 3.43 -5.72
C ASN A 101 4.34 3.87 -4.24
N GLY A 102 4.11 5.16 -4.02
CA GLY A 102 3.78 5.70 -2.72
C GLY A 102 2.93 6.96 -2.81
N SER A 103 2.51 7.48 -1.66
CA SER A 103 1.60 8.64 -1.59
C SER A 103 2.33 9.98 -1.79
N ARG A 104 3.11 10.12 -2.86
CA ARG A 104 3.74 11.39 -3.28
C ARG A 104 3.42 11.68 -4.75
N ASN A 105 3.27 12.95 -5.10
CA ASN A 105 2.93 13.38 -6.47
C ASN A 105 3.97 12.94 -7.53
N TYR A 106 5.25 12.91 -7.18
CA TYR A 106 6.30 12.42 -8.08
C TYR A 106 6.27 10.91 -8.31
N TYR A 107 5.36 10.15 -7.66
CA TYR A 107 5.09 8.74 -7.94
C TYR A 107 3.92 8.51 -8.91
N GLU A 108 3.25 9.56 -9.39
CA GLU A 108 2.04 9.45 -10.24
C GLU A 108 2.23 8.69 -11.56
N ASN A 109 3.48 8.43 -11.98
CA ASN A 109 3.82 7.71 -13.20
C ASN A 109 4.23 6.23 -12.98
N ARG A 110 4.27 5.75 -11.73
CA ARG A 110 4.73 4.40 -11.42
C ARG A 110 3.96 3.76 -10.27
N SER A 111 3.85 2.43 -10.35
CA SER A 111 3.22 1.61 -9.31
C SER A 111 4.27 0.72 -8.62
N GLN A 112 3.77 -0.22 -7.83
CA GLN A 112 4.48 -1.29 -7.14
C GLN A 112 3.67 -2.59 -7.30
N PRO A 113 4.15 -3.75 -6.83
CA PRO A 113 3.38 -5.00 -6.90
C PRO A 113 1.92 -4.83 -6.45
N PRO A 114 0.92 -5.17 -7.29
CA PRO A 114 -0.48 -4.94 -6.98
C PRO A 114 -1.00 -5.91 -5.92
N LEU A 115 -1.17 -5.41 -4.70
CA LEU A 115 -1.54 -6.21 -3.53
C LEU A 115 -2.86 -5.75 -2.88
N LEU A 116 -3.61 -4.82 -3.45
CA LEU A 116 -4.88 -4.35 -2.89
C LEU A 116 -5.91 -5.48 -2.72
N ILE A 117 -6.15 -6.31 -3.76
CA ILE A 117 -7.05 -7.47 -3.66
C ILE A 117 -6.60 -8.43 -2.53
N PRO A 118 -5.32 -8.85 -2.46
CA PRO A 118 -4.81 -9.60 -1.31
C PRO A 118 -5.01 -8.95 0.06
N MET A 119 -4.87 -7.63 0.18
CA MET A 119 -5.12 -6.91 1.44
C MET A 119 -6.60 -7.01 1.84
N VAL A 120 -7.52 -6.73 0.90
CA VAL A 120 -8.97 -6.83 1.12
C VAL A 120 -9.37 -8.26 1.47
N ALA A 121 -8.84 -9.25 0.75
CA ALA A 121 -9.11 -10.67 1.02
C ALA A 121 -8.64 -11.08 2.42
N ALA A 122 -7.45 -10.65 2.85
CA ALA A 122 -6.93 -10.94 4.18
C ALA A 122 -7.80 -10.35 5.30
N TYR A 123 -8.31 -9.13 5.11
CA TYR A 123 -9.25 -8.50 6.05
C TYR A 123 -10.60 -9.24 6.07
N TYR A 124 -11.17 -9.50 4.89
CA TYR A 124 -12.47 -10.16 4.75
C TYR A 124 -12.48 -11.57 5.36
N GLN A 125 -11.40 -12.34 5.22
CA GLN A 125 -11.27 -13.67 5.84
C GLN A 125 -11.48 -13.65 7.37
N LEU A 126 -11.14 -12.55 8.05
CA LEU A 126 -11.26 -12.43 9.50
C LEU A 126 -12.53 -11.72 9.95
N LYS A 127 -13.02 -10.75 9.17
CA LYS A 127 -14.14 -9.88 9.57
C LYS A 127 -15.45 -10.17 8.86
N GLN A 128 -15.41 -10.84 7.71
CA GLN A 128 -16.57 -11.20 6.89
C GLN A 128 -17.51 -10.02 6.60
N ASP A 129 -16.96 -8.82 6.47
CA ASP A 129 -17.70 -7.59 6.17
C ASP A 129 -18.08 -7.54 4.68
N GLU A 130 -19.20 -8.19 4.35
CA GLU A 130 -19.69 -8.33 2.98
C GLU A 130 -20.13 -6.99 2.37
N ALA A 131 -20.77 -6.13 3.16
CA ALA A 131 -21.20 -4.82 2.69
C ALA A 131 -20.00 -3.96 2.26
N TRP A 132 -18.95 -3.91 3.08
CA TRP A 132 -17.72 -3.18 2.72
C TRP A 132 -17.01 -3.78 1.51
N LEU A 133 -16.99 -5.12 1.38
CA LEU A 133 -16.41 -5.77 0.20
C LEU A 133 -17.17 -5.39 -1.07
N LEU A 134 -18.51 -5.50 -1.07
CA LEU A 134 -19.35 -5.17 -2.22
C LEU A 134 -19.26 -3.69 -2.60
N GLU A 135 -19.18 -2.79 -1.62
CA GLU A 135 -18.98 -1.36 -1.85
C GLU A 135 -17.67 -1.07 -2.60
N ASN A 136 -16.59 -1.81 -2.28
CA ASN A 136 -15.26 -1.55 -2.80
C ASN A 136 -14.87 -2.42 -4.00
N LEU A 137 -15.65 -3.45 -4.34
CA LEU A 137 -15.41 -4.34 -5.47
C LEU A 137 -15.16 -3.60 -6.80
N PRO A 138 -15.91 -2.53 -7.16
CA PRO A 138 -15.62 -1.78 -8.39
C PRO A 138 -14.22 -1.16 -8.43
N VAL A 139 -13.65 -0.80 -7.29
CA VAL A 139 -12.30 -0.22 -7.17
C VAL A 139 -11.22 -1.28 -7.33
N LEU A 140 -11.48 -2.47 -6.79
CA LEU A 140 -10.60 -3.63 -6.97
C LEU A 140 -10.53 -4.02 -8.44
N GLU A 141 -11.68 -4.03 -9.11
CA GLU A 141 -11.75 -4.27 -10.54
C GLU A 141 -11.04 -3.15 -11.33
N LEU A 142 -11.24 -1.88 -10.94
CA LEU A 142 -10.57 -0.74 -11.58
C LEU A 142 -9.05 -0.91 -11.63
N GLU A 143 -8.41 -1.21 -10.50
CA GLU A 143 -6.96 -1.43 -10.47
C GLU A 143 -6.56 -2.68 -11.25
N PHE A 144 -7.31 -3.77 -11.12
CA PHE A 144 -7.04 -4.99 -11.89
C PHE A 144 -7.06 -4.72 -13.40
N GLN A 145 -8.06 -3.98 -13.88
CA GLN A 145 -8.18 -3.59 -15.28
C GLN A 145 -7.06 -2.63 -15.71
N PHE A 146 -6.60 -1.74 -14.83
CA PHE A 146 -5.41 -0.93 -15.13
C PHE A 146 -4.21 -1.81 -15.50
N TRP A 147 -3.92 -2.86 -14.72
CA TRP A 147 -2.82 -3.77 -15.02
C TRP A 147 -3.06 -4.55 -16.32
N MET A 148 -4.27 -5.08 -16.51
CA MET A 148 -4.60 -5.87 -17.72
C MET A 148 -4.52 -5.07 -19.02
N ASN A 149 -4.86 -3.78 -18.95
CA ASN A 149 -4.94 -2.90 -20.13
C ASN A 149 -3.62 -2.16 -20.40
N ASN A 150 -2.87 -1.77 -19.36
CA ASN A 150 -1.73 -0.85 -19.51
C ASN A 150 -0.37 -1.48 -19.21
N ARG A 151 -0.34 -2.70 -18.67
CA ARG A 151 0.91 -3.36 -18.21
C ARG A 151 1.08 -4.78 -18.76
N MET A 152 0.25 -5.19 -19.71
CA MET A 152 0.39 -6.49 -20.37
C MET A 152 1.15 -6.36 -21.68
N ILE A 153 2.15 -7.22 -21.88
CA ILE A 153 2.93 -7.33 -23.12
C ILE A 153 2.90 -8.76 -23.66
N ASN A 154 3.16 -8.89 -24.96
CA ASN A 154 3.35 -10.19 -25.60
C ASN A 154 4.83 -10.58 -25.56
N VAL A 155 5.15 -11.63 -24.84
CA VAL A 155 6.50 -12.22 -24.74
C VAL A 155 6.54 -13.46 -25.62
N LYS A 156 7.47 -13.51 -26.58
CA LYS A 156 7.67 -14.70 -27.43
C LYS A 156 8.81 -15.55 -26.89
N LYS A 157 8.55 -16.84 -26.68
CA LYS A 157 9.54 -17.83 -26.24
C LYS A 157 9.21 -19.19 -26.85
N ASP A 158 10.20 -19.86 -27.44
CA ASP A 158 10.08 -21.19 -28.05
C ASP A 158 8.92 -21.32 -29.06
N GLY A 159 8.74 -20.30 -29.90
CA GLY A 159 7.65 -20.25 -30.91
C GLY A 159 6.26 -19.96 -30.33
N LYS A 160 6.11 -19.83 -29.01
CA LYS A 160 4.85 -19.50 -28.35
C LYS A 160 4.81 -18.05 -27.89
N THR A 161 3.64 -17.42 -27.98
CA THR A 161 3.38 -16.07 -27.47
C THR A 161 2.64 -16.15 -26.14
N TYR A 162 3.15 -15.43 -25.14
CA TYR A 162 2.59 -15.34 -23.79
C TYR A 162 2.21 -13.90 -23.51
N ARG A 163 0.98 -13.66 -23.04
CA ARG A 163 0.57 -12.34 -22.55
C ARG A 163 0.95 -12.25 -21.06
N MET A 164 1.89 -11.40 -20.72
CA MET A 164 2.46 -11.30 -19.36
C MET A 164 2.44 -9.86 -18.85
N ALA A 165 2.28 -9.70 -17.54
CA ALA A 165 2.43 -8.40 -16.90
C ALA A 165 3.91 -8.00 -16.83
N HIS A 166 4.20 -6.71 -17.00
CA HIS A 166 5.53 -6.14 -16.78
C HIS A 166 5.45 -4.86 -15.92
N TYR A 167 6.54 -4.55 -15.22
CA TYR A 167 6.70 -3.23 -14.63
C TYR A 167 7.25 -2.28 -15.67
N SER A 168 6.56 -1.15 -15.85
CA SER A 168 6.94 -0.09 -16.78
C SER A 168 6.64 1.27 -16.15
N VAL A 169 7.51 2.23 -16.44
CA VAL A 169 7.42 3.61 -15.98
C VAL A 169 7.62 4.51 -17.19
N GLU A 170 6.67 5.41 -17.41
CA GLU A 170 6.79 6.44 -18.44
C GLU A 170 7.31 7.73 -17.78
N THR A 171 8.53 8.13 -18.12
CA THR A 171 9.16 9.36 -17.62
C THR A 171 10.05 9.97 -18.69
N CYS A 172 10.09 11.30 -18.74
CA CYS A 172 10.95 12.05 -19.66
C CYS A 172 12.24 12.55 -18.99
N GLY A 173 12.51 12.17 -17.74
CA GLY A 173 13.68 12.64 -17.01
C GLY A 173 13.99 11.90 -15.71
N PRO A 174 15.04 12.36 -15.01
CA PRO A 174 15.49 11.83 -13.72
C PRO A 174 14.38 11.81 -12.67
N ARG A 175 14.42 10.82 -11.76
CA ARG A 175 13.47 10.76 -10.64
C ARG A 175 13.65 11.96 -9.70
N PRO A 176 12.59 12.71 -9.35
CA PRO A 176 12.73 13.86 -8.45
C PRO A 176 13.37 13.52 -7.10
N GLU A 177 13.07 12.34 -6.55
CA GLU A 177 13.60 11.89 -5.25
C GLU A 177 15.05 11.36 -5.32
N SER A 178 15.63 11.25 -6.52
CA SER A 178 17.00 10.77 -6.77
C SER A 178 17.61 11.49 -7.98
N PHE A 179 17.33 12.79 -8.09
CA PHE A 179 17.61 13.54 -9.32
C PHE A 179 19.10 13.56 -9.64
N LYS A 180 19.94 13.81 -8.62
CA LYS A 180 21.39 13.89 -8.79
C LYS A 180 21.93 12.56 -9.29
N GLU A 181 21.54 11.46 -8.67
CA GLU A 181 22.00 10.12 -9.00
C GLU A 181 21.63 9.77 -10.45
N ASP A 182 20.37 9.95 -10.82
CA ASP A 182 19.85 9.65 -12.15
C ASP A 182 20.41 10.56 -13.25
N PHE A 183 20.69 11.83 -12.93
CA PHE A 183 21.26 12.78 -13.89
C PHE A 183 22.74 12.51 -14.16
N THR A 184 23.44 11.86 -13.23
CA THR A 184 24.88 11.57 -13.34
C THR A 184 25.21 10.19 -13.92
N LEU A 185 24.20 9.36 -14.21
CA LEU A 185 24.34 8.07 -14.90
C LEU A 185 24.57 8.26 -16.40
#